data_AF-A0A2S7KUV5-F1
#
_entry.id   AF-A0A2S7KUV5-F1
#
_cell.length_a   1.000
_cell.length_b   1.000
_cell.length_c   1.000
_cell.angle_alpha   90.00
_cell.angle_beta   90.00
_cell.angle_gamma   90.00
#
_symmetry.space_group_name_H-M   'P 1'
#
loop_
_entity.id
_entity.type
_entity.pdbx_description
1 polymer ?
#
loop_
_entity_poly.entity_id
_entity_poly.type
_entity_poly.pdbx_seq_one_letter_code
_entity_poly.pdbx_strand_id
1 'polypeptide(L)'
;MHNIPIIYQPLKNAKRIKIYIPYELKELRTTFKKINTTFWHPNQKLWSIMYTQENVALIKNLFGKNYKIVNQVTPTPIEKRPLNQYAIEQLFRLEKALVLKKYSASSVRTYKNMFSTRCAL
;
A
#
# COMPACT_ATOMS: atom_id res chain seq x y z
N MET A 1 19.47 -13.83 6.26
CA MET A 1 18.60 -12.70 6.64
C MET A 1 19.29 -11.41 6.22
N HIS A 2 18.62 -10.53 5.47
CA HIS A 2 19.28 -9.33 4.93
C HIS A 2 19.34 -8.23 5.98
N ASN A 3 20.51 -8.00 6.55
CA ASN A 3 20.76 -7.01 7.60
C ASN A 3 21.07 -5.61 7.04
N ILE A 4 20.42 -5.26 5.92
CA ILE A 4 20.76 -4.09 5.12
C ILE A 4 19.54 -3.17 5.07
N PRO A 5 19.70 -1.86 5.33
CA PRO A 5 18.65 -0.87 5.12
C PRO A 5 18.05 -0.92 3.71
N ILE A 6 16.73 -0.78 3.64
CA ILE A 6 16.00 -0.79 2.37
C ILE A 6 15.31 0.55 2.17
N ILE A 7 15.61 1.21 1.05
CA ILE A 7 14.93 2.44 0.64
C ILE A 7 13.88 2.05 -0.40
N TYR A 8 12.62 2.34 -0.11
CA TYR A 8 11.55 2.16 -1.08
C TYR A 8 11.43 3.40 -1.94
N GLN A 9 11.58 3.24 -3.26
CA GLN A 9 11.44 4.39 -4.15
C GLN A 9 10.03 5.00 -4.03
N PRO A 10 9.93 6.33 -3.92
CA PRO A 10 8.65 7.01 -3.94
C PRO A 10 7.99 6.87 -5.32
N LEU A 11 6.66 6.77 -5.35
CA LEU A 11 5.90 6.95 -6.57
C LEU A 11 6.13 8.37 -7.12
N LYS A 12 5.91 8.59 -8.43
CA LYS A 12 6.23 9.83 -9.16
C LYS A 12 5.72 11.13 -8.49
N ASN A 13 4.69 11.06 -7.63
CA ASN A 13 4.10 12.19 -6.90
C ASN A 13 4.10 12.03 -5.36
N ALA A 14 4.80 11.04 -4.82
CA ALA A 14 4.80 10.80 -3.37
C ALA A 14 5.65 11.83 -2.63
N LYS A 15 5.03 12.57 -1.71
CA LYS A 15 5.71 13.58 -0.86
C LYS A 15 6.74 12.98 0.10
N ARG A 16 6.65 11.67 0.38
CA ARG A 16 7.48 10.98 1.39
C ARG A 16 8.05 9.68 0.84
N ILE A 17 9.26 9.36 1.29
CA ILE A 17 9.98 8.12 1.02
C ILE A 17 9.76 7.19 2.22
N LYS A 18 9.54 5.90 1.97
CA LYS A 18 9.51 4.87 3.01
C LYS A 18 10.87 4.18 3.10
N ILE A 19 11.30 3.89 4.31
CA ILE A 19 12.62 3.34 4.60
C ILE A 19 12.48 2.25 5.66
N TYR A 20 13.07 1.10 5.41
CA TYR A 20 13.25 0.05 6.40
C TYR A 20 14.67 0.09 6.95
N ILE A 21 14.79 0.10 8.28
CA ILE A 21 16.06 0.04 8.98
C ILE A 21 15.98 -1.18 9.93
N PRO A 22 16.84 -2.20 9.76
CA PRO A 22 16.91 -3.34 10.67
C PRO A 22 17.09 -2.92 12.13
N TYR A 23 16.52 -3.68 13.06
CA TYR A 23 16.61 -3.40 14.50
C TYR A 23 18.02 -3.55 15.07
N GLU A 24 18.87 -4.32 14.41
CA GLU A 24 20.27 -4.55 14.79
C GLU A 24 21.12 -3.28 14.66
N LEU A 25 20.77 -2.39 13.71
CA LEU A 25 21.47 -1.14 13.45
C LEU A 25 20.96 0.00 14.34
N LYS A 26 21.17 -0.14 15.66
CA LYS A 26 20.72 0.84 16.67
C LYS A 26 21.32 2.22 16.45
N GLU A 27 22.62 2.31 16.19
CA GLU A 27 23.31 3.60 15.98
C GLU A 27 22.70 4.36 14.80
N LEU A 28 22.53 3.65 13.68
CA LEU A 28 21.93 4.18 12.47
C LEU A 28 20.51 4.68 12.73
N ARG A 29 19.69 3.89 13.43
CA ARG A 29 18.32 4.28 13.81
C ARG A 29 18.29 5.52 14.70
N THR A 30 19.28 5.66 15.59
CA THR A 30 19.37 6.80 16.51
C THR A 30 19.74 8.07 15.77
N THR A 31 20.69 7.98 14.83
CA THR A 31 21.04 9.11 13.94
C THR A 31 19.88 9.45 13.01
N PHE A 32 19.21 8.45 12.43
CA PHE A 32 18.06 8.65 11.55
C PHE A 32 16.91 9.34 12.29
N LYS A 33 16.63 8.96 13.55
CA LYS A 33 15.62 9.61 14.38
C LYS A 33 15.92 11.08 14.68
N LYS A 34 17.18 11.51 14.66
CA LYS A 34 17.57 12.92 14.83
C LYS A 34 17.29 13.77 13.60
N ILE A 35 17.07 13.16 12.42
CA ILE A 35 16.76 13.89 11.20
C ILE A 35 15.36 14.48 11.32
N ASN A 36 15.26 15.79 11.08
CA ASN A 36 13.99 16.50 11.05
C ASN A 36 13.09 15.92 9.96
N THR A 37 11.77 15.83 10.22
CA THR A 37 10.75 15.27 9.31
C THR A 37 10.67 13.74 9.20
N THR A 38 11.37 13.00 10.07
CA THR A 38 11.21 11.54 10.15
C THR A 38 9.97 11.13 10.94
N PHE A 39 9.30 10.07 10.50
CA PHE A 39 8.10 9.54 11.14
C PHE A 39 8.12 8.02 11.17
N TRP A 40 7.83 7.44 12.33
CA TRP A 40 7.79 5.99 12.52
C TRP A 40 6.36 5.45 12.34
N HIS A 41 6.20 4.44 11.48
CA HIS A 41 4.94 3.71 11.29
C HIS A 41 4.98 2.39 12.08
N PRO A 42 4.34 2.30 13.27
CA PRO A 42 4.42 1.12 14.11
C PRO A 42 3.84 -0.14 13.44
N ASN A 43 2.71 0.00 12.74
CA ASN A 43 2.03 -1.13 12.08
C ASN A 43 2.86 -1.76 10.96
N GLN A 44 3.63 -0.95 10.23
CA GLN A 44 4.44 -1.41 9.08
C GLN A 44 5.90 -1.69 9.48
N LYS A 45 6.33 -1.25 10.66
CA LYS A 45 7.73 -1.23 11.10
C LYS A 45 8.65 -0.50 10.10
N LEU A 46 8.14 0.59 9.53
CA LEU A 46 8.83 1.42 8.53
C LEU A 46 8.97 2.86 9.01
N TRP A 47 10.04 3.50 8.58
CA TRP A 47 10.24 4.94 8.70
C TRP A 47 9.73 5.64 7.44
N SER A 48 9.26 6.87 7.59
CA SER A 48 9.04 7.79 6.48
C SER A 48 9.78 9.10 6.68
N ILE A 49 10.18 9.72 5.59
CA ILE A 49 10.85 11.03 5.55
C ILE A 49 10.34 11.83 4.34
N MET A 50 10.37 13.15 4.42
CA MET A 50 10.03 14.01 3.28
C MET A 50 11.01 13.82 2.12
N TYR A 51 10.48 13.72 0.90
CA TYR A 51 11.25 13.64 -0.33
C TYR A 51 11.80 15.04 -0.69
N THR A 52 12.95 15.39 -0.11
CA THR A 52 13.74 16.56 -0.50
C THR A 52 15.12 16.10 -0.97
N GLN A 53 15.75 16.87 -1.86
CA GLN A 53 17.06 16.51 -2.40
C GLN A 53 18.13 16.43 -1.30
N GLU A 54 18.07 17.33 -0.32
CA GLU A 54 18.93 17.34 0.86
C GLU A 54 18.76 16.08 1.71
N ASN A 55 17.52 15.70 2.03
CA ASN A 55 17.25 14.49 2.81
C ASN A 55 17.71 13.23 2.07
N VAL A 56 17.51 13.18 0.75
CA VAL A 56 17.97 12.04 -0.06
C VAL A 56 19.50 11.94 -0.04
N ALA A 57 20.22 13.06 -0.14
CA ALA A 57 21.68 13.08 -0.05
C ALA A 57 22.17 12.66 1.36
N LEU A 58 21.56 13.20 2.42
CA LEU A 58 21.86 12.82 3.81
C LEU A 58 21.68 11.33 4.03
N ILE A 59 20.57 10.77 3.55
CA ILE A 59 20.26 9.36 3.69
C ILE A 59 21.26 8.48 2.95
N LYS A 60 21.62 8.85 1.71
CA LYS A 60 22.64 8.13 0.94
C LYS A 60 24.00 8.16 1.62
N ASN A 61 24.39 9.30 2.19
CA ASN A 61 25.63 9.41 2.97
C ASN A 61 25.59 8.57 4.25
N LEU A 62 24.45 8.58 4.95
CA LEU A 62 24.29 7.88 6.23
C LEU A 62 24.23 6.36 6.08
N PHE A 63 23.65 5.86 4.98
CA PHE A 63 23.66 4.43 4.65
C PHE A 63 24.94 3.98 3.92
N GLY A 64 25.74 4.91 3.38
CA GLY A 64 27.00 4.61 2.71
C GLY A 64 26.81 3.67 1.51
N LYS A 65 27.57 2.56 1.48
CA LYS A 65 27.47 1.52 0.44
C LYS A 65 26.51 0.38 0.78
N ASN A 66 25.94 0.37 1.97
CA ASN A 66 25.19 -0.76 2.52
C ASN A 66 23.69 -0.44 2.53
N TYR A 67 23.08 -0.21 1.36
CA TYR A 67 21.63 -0.13 1.24
C TYR A 67 21.12 -0.81 -0.02
N LYS A 68 19.87 -1.25 0.02
CA LYS A 68 19.15 -1.77 -1.15
C LYS A 68 18.03 -0.81 -1.53
N ILE A 69 17.96 -0.43 -2.80
CA ILE A 69 16.81 0.29 -3.32
C ILE A 69 15.81 -0.75 -3.84
N VAL A 70 14.59 -0.69 -3.35
CA VAL A 70 13.48 -1.52 -3.84
C VAL A 70 12.45 -0.60 -4.46
N ASN A 71 12.20 -0.79 -5.75
CA ASN A 71 11.06 -0.16 -6.41
C ASN A 71 9.83 -0.79 -5.79
N GLN A 72 8.90 0.01 -5.26
CA GLN A 72 7.68 -0.52 -4.66
C GLN A 72 7.04 -1.45 -5.69
N VAL A 73 6.92 -2.73 -5.31
CA VAL A 73 6.30 -3.76 -6.11
C VAL A 73 4.93 -3.21 -6.50
N THR A 74 4.69 -3.07 -7.80
CA THR A 74 3.35 -2.74 -8.29
C THR A 74 2.37 -3.70 -7.60
N PRO A 75 1.21 -3.23 -7.11
CA PRO A 75 0.22 -4.11 -6.51
C PRO A 75 0.05 -5.32 -7.42
N THR A 76 0.21 -6.54 -6.89
CA THR A 76 -0.04 -7.74 -7.68
C THR A 76 -1.43 -7.59 -8.28
N PRO A 77 -1.56 -7.64 -9.62
CA PRO A 77 -2.85 -7.47 -10.25
C PRO A 77 -3.83 -8.46 -9.62
N ILE A 78 -4.92 -7.95 -9.06
CA ILE A 78 -6.00 -8.82 -8.60
C ILE A 78 -6.49 -9.54 -9.85
N GLU A 79 -6.36 -10.87 -9.88
CA GLU A 79 -6.82 -11.67 -11.00
C GLU A 79 -8.32 -11.43 -11.20
N LYS A 80 -8.68 -10.81 -12.33
CA LYS A 80 -10.07 -10.59 -12.71
C LYS A 80 -10.61 -11.91 -13.23
N ARG A 81 -11.22 -12.70 -12.35
CA ARG A 81 -11.94 -13.91 -12.76
C ARG A 81 -13.21 -13.52 -13.51
N PRO A 82 -13.50 -14.10 -14.68
CA PRO A 82 -14.78 -13.88 -15.35
C PRO A 82 -15.91 -14.45 -14.48
N LEU A 83 -17.06 -13.77 -14.48
CA LEU A 83 -18.25 -14.24 -13.76
C LEU A 83 -18.80 -15.50 -14.45
N ASN A 84 -19.03 -16.57 -13.67
CA ASN A 84 -19.80 -17.72 -14.14
C ASN A 84 -21.28 -17.32 -14.34
N GLN A 85 -22.00 -18.01 -15.22
CA GLN A 85 -23.43 -17.85 -15.47
C GLN A 85 -24.25 -17.86 -14.19
N TYR A 86 -23.94 -18.76 -13.25
CA TYR A 86 -24.58 -18.80 -11.93
C TYR A 86 -24.42 -17.47 -11.16
N ALA A 87 -23.23 -16.88 -11.17
CA ALA A 87 -22.97 -15.61 -10.48
C ALA A 87 -23.73 -14.44 -11.11
N ILE A 88 -23.88 -14.45 -12.44
CA ILE A 88 -24.69 -13.47 -13.19
C ILE A 88 -26.16 -13.59 -12.78
N GLU A 89 -26.70 -14.81 -12.69
CA GLU A 89 -28.08 -15.04 -12.26
C GLU A 89 -28.33 -14.58 -10.82
N GLN A 90 -27.39 -14.84 -9.90
CA GLN A 90 -27.53 -14.36 -8.51
C GLN A 90 -27.47 -12.83 -8.42
N LEU A 91 -26.59 -12.18 -9.19
CA LEU A 91 -26.54 -10.72 -9.29
C LEU A 91 -27.85 -10.14 -9.81
N PHE A 92 -28.43 -10.76 -10.82
CA PHE A 92 -29.73 -10.34 -11.37
C PHE A 92 -30.87 -10.51 -10.35
N ARG A 93 -30.90 -11.63 -9.62
CA ARG A 93 -31.88 -11.86 -8.54
C ARG A 93 -31.78 -10.81 -7.43
N LEU A 94 -30.56 -10.46 -7.03
CA LEU A 94 -30.31 -9.42 -6.05
C LEU A 94 -30.81 -8.06 -6.53
N GLU A 95 -30.46 -7.67 -7.76
CA GLU A 95 -30.89 -6.40 -8.35
C GLU A 95 -32.40 -6.31 -8.46
N LYS A 96 -33.07 -7.37 -8.95
CA LYS A 96 -34.53 -7.45 -9.03
C LYS A 96 -35.17 -7.25 -7.65
N ALA A 97 -34.67 -7.92 -6.62
CA ALA A 97 -35.21 -7.79 -5.27
C ALA A 97 -35.06 -6.37 -4.71
N LEU A 98 -33.94 -5.70 -4.95
CA LEU A 98 -33.70 -4.33 -4.48
C LEU A 98 -34.53 -3.30 -5.26
N VAL A 99 -34.70 -3.49 -6.57
CA VAL A 99 -35.55 -2.63 -7.40
C VAL A 99 -37.02 -2.75 -7.00
N LEU A 100 -37.51 -3.98 -6.78
CA LEU A 100 -38.89 -4.21 -6.32
C LEU A 100 -39.14 -3.59 -4.94
N LYS A 101 -38.14 -3.57 -4.07
CA LYS A 101 -38.17 -2.88 -2.77
C LYS A 101 -38.00 -1.35 -2.87
N LYS A 102 -37.93 -0.80 -4.08
CA LYS A 102 -37.76 0.64 -4.37
C LYS A 102 -36.52 1.27 -3.72
N TYR A 103 -35.43 0.51 -3.60
CA TYR A 103 -34.14 1.09 -3.20
C TYR A 103 -33.64 2.09 -4.25
N SER A 104 -32.92 3.11 -3.79
CA SER A 104 -32.28 4.06 -4.68
C SER A 104 -31.20 3.40 -5.55
N ALA A 105 -30.94 3.96 -6.74
CA ALA A 105 -29.91 3.46 -7.64
C ALA A 105 -28.51 3.41 -6.99
N SER A 106 -28.21 4.36 -6.10
CA SER A 106 -26.96 4.36 -5.32
C SER A 106 -26.88 3.18 -4.35
N SER A 107 -27.98 2.84 -3.68
CA SER A 107 -28.05 1.69 -2.78
C SER A 107 -27.86 0.38 -3.54
N VAL A 108 -28.58 0.20 -4.65
CA VAL A 108 -28.47 -0.99 -5.51
C VAL A 108 -27.01 -1.20 -5.96
N ARG A 109 -26.34 -0.13 -6.39
CA ARG A 109 -24.92 -0.18 -6.79
C ARG A 109 -24.01 -0.60 -5.64
N THR A 110 -24.22 -0.07 -4.44
CA THR A 110 -23.43 -0.46 -3.26
C THR A 110 -23.58 -1.94 -2.94
N TYR A 111 -24.82 -2.46 -2.90
CA TYR A 111 -25.06 -3.88 -2.64
C TYR A 111 -24.49 -4.79 -3.74
N LYS A 112 -24.60 -4.41 -5.01
CA LYS A 112 -23.96 -5.15 -6.12
C LYS A 112 -22.44 -5.21 -5.96
N ASN A 113 -21.79 -4.09 -5.60
CA ASN A 113 -20.35 -4.06 -5.38
C ASN A 113 -19.89 -4.93 -4.20
N MET A 114 -20.65 -4.92 -3.10
CA MET A 114 -20.37 -5.79 -1.94
C MET A 114 -20.53 -7.28 -2.28
N PHE A 115 -21.47 -7.62 -3.15
CA PHE A 115 -21.69 -9.00 -3.60
C PHE A 115 -20.57 -9.46 -4.55
N SER A 116 -20.26 -8.66 -5.58
CA SER A 116 -19.23 -9.00 -6.58
C SER A 116 -17.82 -9.15 -5.98
N THR A 117 -17.50 -8.41 -4.92
CA THR A 117 -16.19 -8.50 -4.25
C THR A 117 -15.99 -9.77 -3.44
N ARG A 118 -17.08 -10.47 -3.07
CA ARG A 118 -17.04 -11.71 -2.26
C ARG A 118 -17.27 -12.99 -3.05
N CYS A 119 -17.86 -12.90 -4.25
CA CYS A 119 -18.13 -14.06 -5.11
C CYS A 119 -16.96 -14.47 -6.02
N ALA A 120 -15.75 -13.95 -5.81
CA ALA A 120 -14.54 -14.40 -6.50
C ALA A 120 -13.96 -15.71 -5.92
N LEU A 121 -14.84 -16.67 -5.58
CA LEU A 121 -14.46 -18.06 -5.26
C LEU A 121 -14.48 -18.89 -6.54
#